data_AF-A0A945HV37-F1
#
_entry.id   AF-A0A945HV37-F1
#
_cell.length_a   1.000
_cell.length_b   1.000
_cell.length_c   1.000
_cell.angle_alpha   90.00
_cell.angle_beta   90.00
_cell.angle_gamma   90.00
#
_symmetry.space_group_name_H-M   'P 1'
#
loop_
_entity.id
_entity.type
_entity.pdbx_description
1 polymer ?
#
loop_
_entity_poly.entity_id
_entity_poly.type
_entity_poly.pdbx_seq_one_letter_code
_entity_poly.pdbx_strand_id
1 'polypeptide(L)'
;MIFRAFSFLVILFLCASCDKFSFTKRHQTQAIDTIVDFSLVDTFPSFKNCDSIFDTTQKADCFRKTIHFKIGKELQQYSFTIKDSISEKVFMNLMISSKGKVV
;
A
#
# COMPACT_ATOMS: atom_id res chain seq x y z
N MET A 1 -5.76 -6.57 62.02
CA MET A 1 -5.79 -7.69 61.04
C MET A 1 -6.56 -7.31 59.75
N ILE A 2 -7.69 -6.60 59.85
CA ILE A 2 -8.53 -6.17 58.70
C ILE A 2 -7.82 -5.19 57.74
N PHE A 3 -7.04 -4.23 58.25
CA PHE A 3 -6.32 -3.25 57.42
C PHE A 3 -5.32 -3.88 56.44
N ARG A 4 -4.69 -4.99 56.83
CA ARG A 4 -3.77 -5.74 55.96
C ARG A 4 -4.54 -6.43 54.85
N ALA A 5 -5.68 -7.06 55.16
CA ALA A 5 -6.55 -7.69 54.17
C ALA A 5 -7.12 -6.67 53.16
N PHE A 6 -7.50 -5.48 53.63
CA PHE A 6 -7.97 -4.40 52.76
C PHE A 6 -6.88 -3.93 51.79
N SER A 7 -5.64 -3.77 52.26
CA SER A 7 -4.51 -3.41 51.40
C SER A 7 -4.23 -4.46 50.32
N PHE A 8 -4.31 -5.75 50.65
CA PHE A 8 -4.17 -6.82 49.66
C PHE A 8 -5.28 -6.79 48.60
N LEU A 9 -6.52 -6.50 49.00
CA LEU A 9 -7.66 -6.43 48.08
C LEU A 9 -7.55 -5.27 47.09
N VAL A 10 -7.07 -4.10 47.54
CA VAL A 10 -6.81 -2.94 46.68
C VAL A 10 -5.71 -3.24 45.66
N ILE A 11 -4.62 -3.90 46.07
CA ILE A 11 -3.53 -4.29 45.17
C ILE A 11 -4.02 -5.26 44.09
N LEU A 12 -4.84 -6.24 44.47
CA LEU A 12 -5.39 -7.23 43.54
C LEU A 12 -6.33 -6.59 42.49
N PHE A 13 -7.10 -5.58 42.91
CA PHE A 13 -7.97 -4.80 42.03
C PHE A 13 -7.20 -3.93 41.03
N LEU A 14 -6.09 -3.33 41.47
CA LEU A 14 -5.20 -2.55 40.60
C LEU A 14 -4.48 -3.43 39.57
N CYS A 15 -4.05 -4.63 39.96
CA CYS A 15 -3.42 -5.59 39.03
C CYS A 15 -4.41 -6.11 37.96
N ALA A 16 -5.69 -6.29 38.30
CA ALA A 16 -6.72 -6.74 37.35
C ALA A 16 -7.12 -5.68 36.31
N SER A 17 -6.80 -4.41 36.55
CA SER A 17 -7.20 -3.30 35.67
C SER A 17 -6.24 -3.04 34.50
N CYS A 18 -5.05 -3.65 34.50
CA CYS A 18 -4.04 -3.45 33.45
C CYS A 18 -4.49 -3.91 32.06
N ASP A 19 -5.41 -4.87 31.95
CA ASP A 19 -5.88 -5.41 30.67
C ASP A 19 -6.84 -4.45 29.91
N LYS A 20 -7.31 -3.40 30.60
CA LYS A 20 -8.21 -2.37 30.02
C LYS A 20 -7.47 -1.11 29.58
N PHE A 21 -6.18 -1.00 29.84
CA PHE A 21 -5.35 0.13 29.39
C PHE A 21 -4.79 -0.15 27.98
N SER A 22 -5.68 -0.39 27.03
CA SER A 22 -5.32 -0.48 25.62
C SER A 22 -4.92 0.91 25.12
N PHE A 23 -3.62 1.22 25.20
CA PHE A 23 -3.01 2.28 24.39
C PHE A 23 -3.10 1.85 22.92
N THR A 24 -4.27 2.04 22.31
CA THR A 24 -4.37 2.04 20.85
C THR A 24 -3.49 3.17 20.38
N LYS A 25 -2.27 2.85 19.95
CA LYS A 25 -1.43 3.78 19.18
C LYS A 25 -2.27 4.16 17.97
N ARG A 26 -2.97 5.29 18.04
CA ARG A 26 -3.55 5.93 16.87
C ARG A 26 -2.35 6.37 16.04
N HIS A 27 -1.86 5.47 15.20
CA HIS A 27 -1.04 5.84 14.06
C HIS A 27 -1.98 6.64 13.15
N GLN A 28 -2.20 7.92 13.48
CA GLN A 28 -2.67 8.91 12.53
C GLN A 28 -1.51 9.13 11.56
N THR A 29 -1.21 8.12 10.75
CA THR A 29 -0.67 8.41 9.43
C THR A 29 -1.83 9.09 8.74
N GLN A 30 -1.88 10.43 8.86
CA GLN A 30 -2.82 11.24 8.11
C GLN A 30 -2.62 10.82 6.66
N ALA A 31 -3.59 10.08 6.12
CA ALA A 31 -3.51 9.65 4.74
C ALA A 31 -3.45 10.94 3.95
N ILE A 32 -2.29 11.19 3.34
CA ILE A 32 -2.12 12.28 2.38
C ILE A 32 -3.09 11.90 1.25
N ASP A 33 -4.30 12.47 1.30
CA ASP A 33 -5.39 12.23 0.34
C ASP A 33 -5.19 13.10 -0.91
N THR A 34 -3.93 13.38 -1.24
CA THR A 34 -3.59 14.16 -2.42
C THR A 34 -3.19 13.21 -3.53
N ILE A 35 -3.71 13.49 -4.73
CA ILE A 35 -3.25 12.85 -5.95
C ILE A 35 -1.80 13.29 -6.15
N VAL A 36 -0.86 12.34 -6.00
CA VAL A 36 0.56 12.60 -6.19
C VAL A 36 0.89 12.43 -7.67
N ASP A 37 1.44 13.47 -8.27
CA ASP A 37 1.96 13.39 -9.63
C ASP A 37 3.19 12.46 -9.66
N PHE A 38 3.09 11.39 -10.46
CA PHE A 38 4.16 10.40 -10.62
C PHE A 38 5.47 11.02 -11.13
N SER A 39 5.44 12.16 -11.81
CA SER A 39 6.63 12.86 -12.28
C SER A 39 7.43 13.59 -11.19
N LEU A 40 6.82 13.79 -10.01
CA LEU A 40 7.38 14.59 -8.91
C LEU A 40 7.71 13.75 -7.67
N VAL A 41 7.73 12.42 -7.77
CA VAL A 41 7.99 11.55 -6.62
C VAL A 41 9.48 11.39 -6.34
N ASP A 42 9.87 11.48 -5.07
CA ASP A 42 11.25 11.24 -4.62
C ASP A 42 11.65 9.76 -4.74
N THR A 43 10.66 8.86 -4.66
CA THR A 43 10.88 7.42 -4.77
C THR A 43 9.79 6.79 -5.61
N PHE A 44 10.20 6.15 -6.70
CA PHE A 44 9.28 5.46 -7.57
C PHE A 44 8.72 4.19 -6.91
N PRO A 45 7.44 3.87 -7.16
CA PRO A 45 6.88 2.57 -6.81
C PRO A 45 7.72 1.44 -7.40
N SER A 46 7.74 0.30 -6.71
CA SER A 46 8.55 -0.86 -7.10
C SER A 46 7.70 -2.11 -7.16
N PHE A 47 7.95 -2.94 -8.17
CA PHE A 47 7.52 -4.34 -8.13
C PHE A 47 8.62 -5.19 -7.49
N LYS A 48 8.27 -6.37 -6.99
CA LYS A 48 9.23 -7.30 -6.35
C LYS A 48 10.47 -7.59 -7.19
N ASN A 49 10.35 -7.66 -8.51
CA ASN A 49 11.45 -7.88 -9.44
C ASN A 49 12.36 -6.64 -9.65
N CYS A 50 11.92 -5.47 -9.21
CA CYS A 50 12.67 -4.21 -9.30
C CYS A 50 13.28 -3.80 -7.94
N ASP A 51 12.98 -4.51 -6.84
CA ASP A 51 13.37 -4.11 -5.48
C ASP A 51 14.88 -4.07 -5.25
N SER A 52 15.64 -4.88 -5.99
CA SER A 52 17.11 -4.89 -5.93
C SER A 52 17.76 -3.71 -6.65
N ILE A 53 16.99 -2.88 -7.37
CA ILE A 53 17.51 -1.73 -8.11
C ILE A 53 17.50 -0.50 -7.20
N PHE A 54 18.70 0.03 -6.91
CA PHE A 54 18.87 1.21 -6.07
C PHE A 54 18.88 2.52 -6.86
N ASP A 55 19.33 2.47 -8.12
CA ASP A 55 19.35 3.65 -8.99
C ASP A 55 17.92 4.08 -9.35
N THR A 56 17.59 5.33 -9.04
CA THR A 56 16.23 5.87 -9.17
C THR A 56 15.71 5.80 -10.59
N THR A 57 16.55 6.12 -11.58
CA THR A 57 16.17 6.12 -13.01
C THR A 57 15.92 4.69 -13.50
N GLN A 58 16.83 3.76 -13.20
CA GLN A 58 16.66 2.35 -13.56
C GLN A 58 15.46 1.71 -12.84
N LYS A 59 15.18 2.12 -11.60
CA LYS A 59 14.01 1.66 -10.86
C LYS A 59 12.72 2.15 -11.49
N ALA A 60 12.65 3.43 -11.87
CA ALA A 60 11.53 4.01 -12.61
C ALA A 60 11.29 3.27 -13.94
N ASP A 61 12.35 3.01 -14.70
CA ASP A 61 12.28 2.26 -15.96
C ASP A 61 11.82 0.82 -15.76
N CYS A 62 12.33 0.14 -14.72
CA CYS A 62 11.90 -1.21 -14.37
C CYS A 62 10.40 -1.24 -14.04
N PHE A 63 9.91 -0.28 -13.25
CA PHE A 63 8.50 -0.17 -12.92
C PHE A 63 7.64 0.05 -14.19
N ARG A 64 8.01 1.02 -15.03
CA ARG A 64 7.28 1.35 -16.28
C ARG A 64 7.24 0.18 -17.25
N LYS A 65 8.36 -0.52 -17.45
CA LYS A 65 8.42 -1.73 -18.29
C LYS A 65 7.57 -2.86 -17.72
N THR A 66 7.64 -3.09 -16.40
CA THR A 66 6.91 -4.16 -15.74
C THR A 66 5.41 -3.94 -15.80
N ILE A 67 4.93 -2.72 -15.57
CA ILE A 67 3.49 -2.43 -15.62
C ILE A 67 2.96 -2.51 -17.06
N HIS A 68 3.70 -1.98 -18.03
CA HIS A 68 3.34 -2.09 -19.45
C HIS A 68 3.25 -3.54 -19.90
N PHE A 69 4.24 -4.37 -19.53
CA PHE A 69 4.23 -5.81 -19.82
C PHE A 69 3.01 -6.51 -19.20
N LYS A 70 2.71 -6.24 -17.92
CA LYS A 70 1.55 -6.85 -17.25
C LYS A 70 0.23 -6.46 -17.91
N ILE A 71 0.04 -5.17 -18.22
CA ILE A 71 -1.16 -4.69 -18.93
C ILE A 71 -1.29 -5.38 -20.29
N GLY A 72 -0.21 -5.42 -21.07
CA GLY A 72 -0.19 -6.10 -22.36
C GLY A 72 -0.53 -7.58 -22.26
N LYS A 73 0.00 -8.27 -21.25
CA LYS A 73 -0.28 -9.68 -21.00
C LYS A 73 -1.74 -9.94 -20.62
N GLU A 74 -2.37 -9.07 -19.83
CA GLU A 74 -3.80 -9.19 -19.50
C GLU A 74 -4.68 -8.93 -20.74
N LEU A 75 -4.36 -7.90 -21.53
CA LEU A 75 -5.12 -7.58 -22.75
C LEU A 75 -5.04 -8.70 -23.81
N GLN A 76 -3.90 -9.40 -23.90
CA GLN A 76 -3.72 -10.54 -24.80
C GLN A 76 -4.60 -11.75 -24.47
N GLN A 77 -5.18 -11.82 -23.28
CA GLN A 77 -6.12 -12.89 -22.92
C GLN A 77 -7.48 -12.74 -23.65
N TYR A 78 -7.76 -11.55 -24.19
CA TYR A 78 -8.98 -11.25 -24.90
C TYR A 78 -8.75 -11.33 -26.41
N SER A 79 -9.61 -12.09 -27.11
CA SER A 79 -9.66 -12.07 -28.57
C SER A 79 -10.71 -11.06 -29.04
N PHE A 80 -10.31 -10.17 -29.94
CA PHE A 80 -11.20 -9.18 -30.53
C PHE A 80 -11.53 -9.59 -31.96
N THR A 81 -12.82 -9.71 -32.29
CA THR A 81 -13.24 -9.86 -33.69
C THR A 81 -13.26 -8.49 -34.34
N ILE A 82 -12.30 -8.23 -35.22
CA ILE A 82 -12.19 -7.00 -35.99
C ILE A 82 -12.46 -7.28 -37.46
N LYS A 83 -13.16 -6.36 -38.14
CA LYS A 83 -13.45 -6.47 -39.58
C LYS A 83 -12.22 -6.13 -40.42
N ASP A 84 -11.47 -5.12 -39.98
CA ASP A 84 -10.29 -4.58 -40.66
C ASP A 84 -9.12 -4.52 -39.65
N SER A 85 -7.87 -4.58 -40.14
CA SER A 85 -6.69 -4.48 -39.29
C SER A 85 -6.55 -3.08 -38.69
N ILE A 86 -6.31 -3.00 -37.37
CA ILE A 86 -6.15 -1.74 -36.64
C ILE A 86 -4.73 -1.68 -36.05
N SER A 87 -4.04 -0.56 -36.24
CA SER A 87 -2.70 -0.29 -35.67
C SER A 87 -2.69 1.07 -34.98
N GLU A 88 -3.24 1.09 -33.77
CA GLU A 88 -3.46 2.33 -33.00
C GLU A 88 -2.73 2.31 -31.65
N LYS A 89 -2.48 3.50 -31.09
CA LYS A 89 -1.96 3.66 -29.73
C LYS A 89 -3.07 4.10 -28.79
N VAL A 90 -3.26 3.37 -27.70
CA VAL A 90 -4.23 3.70 -26.66
C VAL A 90 -3.51 4.38 -25.50
N PHE A 91 -3.97 5.57 -25.13
CA PHE A 91 -3.55 6.25 -23.92
C PHE A 91 -4.47 5.86 -22.77
N MET A 92 -3.89 5.46 -21.64
CA MET A 92 -4.63 5.05 -20.45
C MET A 92 -4.11 5.80 -19.23
N ASN A 93 -5.03 6.29 -18.41
CA ASN A 93 -4.71 6.83 -17.09
C ASN A 93 -4.91 5.73 -16.05
N LEU A 94 -3.92 5.50 -15.21
CA LEU A 94 -3.97 4.49 -14.15
C LEU A 94 -3.93 5.18 -12.80
N MET A 95 -4.91 4.88 -11.95
CA MET A 95 -4.92 5.33 -10.56
C MET A 95 -4.57 4.15 -9.64
N ILE A 96 -3.55 4.34 -8.80
CA ILE A 96 -3.10 3.32 -7.85
C ILE A 96 -3.23 3.89 -6.45
N SER A 97 -4.02 3.21 -5.61
CA SER A 97 -4.14 3.56 -4.20
C SER A 97 -2.83 3.34 -3.44
N SER A 98 -2.68 3.99 -2.29
CA SER A 98 -1.53 3.82 -1.38
C SER A 98 -1.30 2.37 -0.91
N LYS A 99 -2.31 1.49 -1.06
CA LYS A 99 -2.22 0.05 -0.77
C LYS A 99 -1.76 -0.78 -1.97
N GLY A 100 -1.39 -0.15 -3.08
CA GLY A 100 -0.96 -0.83 -4.32
C GLY A 100 -2.09 -1.46 -5.11
N LYS A 101 -3.35 -1.06 -4.86
CA LYS A 101 -4.51 -1.52 -5.63
C LYS A 101 -4.85 -0.51 -6.73
N VAL A 102 -5.13 -1.00 -7.93
CA VAL A 102 -5.70 -0.19 -9.03
C VAL A 102 -7.14 0.17 -8.67
N VAL A 103 -7.52 1.43 -8.86
CA VAL A 103 -8.85 2.00 -8.57
C VAL A 103 -9.42 2.61 -9.83
#